data_AF-A0A1U9J733-F1
#
_entry.id   AF-A0A1U9J733-F1
#
_cell.length_a   1.000
_cell.length_b   1.000
_cell.length_c   1.000
_cell.angle_alpha   90.00
_cell.angle_beta   90.00
_cell.angle_gamma   90.00
#
_symmetry.space_group_name_H-M   'P 1'
#
loop_
_entity.id
_entity.type
_entity.pdbx_description
1 polymer ?
#
loop_
_entity_poly.entity_id
_entity_poly.type
_entity_poly.pdbx_seq_one_letter_code
_entity_poly.pdbx_strand_id
1 'polypeptide(L)'
;PYLLSLTLVISSSMMWWSSVKRESSLLGLHNKPMLKTLKLSFALFIISEALLFTSMFWNFLHNSLSPAMDLGSYWPPNTTLIANPYLLPTYGTILLLSSSMFLTKAHHSMTIKTTKTSNINKNILKTIILGLLFLDMQMTEYTQSNFAMTTFNESSFSSIFF
;
A
#
# COMPACT_ATOMS: atom_id res chain seq x y z
N PRO A 1 -18.96 -6.30 -19.78
CA PRO A 1 -17.84 -5.57 -20.42
C PRO A 1 -16.68 -5.28 -19.45
N TYR A 2 -16.95 -4.67 -18.28
CA TYR A 2 -15.90 -4.26 -17.33
C TYR A 2 -15.12 -5.42 -16.68
N LEU A 3 -15.78 -6.51 -16.32
CA LEU A 3 -15.11 -7.71 -15.79
C LEU A 3 -14.19 -8.36 -16.85
N LEU A 4 -14.61 -8.35 -18.12
CA LEU A 4 -13.81 -8.85 -19.22
C LEU A 4 -12.58 -7.96 -19.46
N SER A 5 -12.73 -6.64 -19.44
CA SER A 5 -11.58 -5.73 -19.56
C SER A 5 -10.62 -5.87 -18.39
N LEU A 6 -11.12 -6.03 -17.16
CA LEU A 6 -10.29 -6.21 -15.98
C LEU A 6 -9.46 -7.50 -16.04
N THR A 7 -10.11 -8.63 -16.40
CA THR A 7 -9.42 -9.92 -16.57
C THR A 7 -8.37 -9.87 -17.68
N LEU A 8 -8.65 -9.18 -18.78
CA LEU A 8 -7.68 -8.95 -19.85
C LEU A 8 -6.46 -8.17 -19.36
N VAL A 9 -6.66 -7.06 -18.63
CA VAL A 9 -5.56 -6.25 -18.08
C VAL A 9 -4.71 -7.04 -17.07
N ILE A 10 -5.34 -7.84 -16.21
CA ILE A 10 -4.63 -8.70 -15.26
C ILE A 10 -3.81 -9.76 -16.03
N SER A 11 -4.40 -10.40 -17.05
CA SER A 11 -3.70 -11.42 -17.82
C SER A 11 -2.51 -10.85 -18.61
N SER A 12 -2.67 -9.67 -19.25
CA SER A 12 -1.60 -9.05 -20.03
C SER A 12 -0.46 -8.54 -19.15
N SER A 13 -0.76 -7.97 -17.98
CA SER A 13 0.27 -7.58 -17.00
C SER A 13 1.06 -8.78 -16.46
N MET A 14 0.38 -9.90 -16.13
CA MET A 14 1.05 -11.14 -15.72
C MET A 14 1.96 -11.72 -16.83
N MET A 15 1.50 -11.72 -18.08
CA MET A 15 2.30 -12.14 -19.23
C MET A 15 3.53 -11.26 -19.42
N TRP A 16 3.37 -9.94 -19.26
CA TRP A 16 4.46 -8.98 -19.38
C TRP A 16 5.52 -9.17 -18.28
N TRP A 17 5.12 -9.36 -17.02
CA TRP A 17 6.09 -9.66 -15.96
C TRP A 17 6.80 -11.00 -16.16
N SER A 18 6.14 -11.99 -16.76
CA SER A 18 6.78 -13.25 -17.15
C SER A 18 7.85 -13.02 -18.22
N SER A 19 7.57 -12.19 -19.23
CA SER A 19 8.55 -11.88 -20.28
C SER A 19 9.76 -11.13 -19.73
N VAL A 20 9.57 -10.16 -18.83
CA VAL A 20 10.67 -9.43 -18.17
C VAL A 20 11.53 -10.36 -17.30
N LYS A 21 10.91 -11.31 -16.58
CA LYS A 21 11.67 -12.34 -15.84
C LYS A 21 12.52 -13.20 -16.77
N ARG A 22 11.98 -13.65 -17.90
CA ARG A 22 12.73 -14.42 -18.90
C ARG A 22 13.89 -13.63 -19.50
N GLU A 23 13.66 -12.36 -19.83
CA GLU A 23 14.69 -11.46 -20.36
C GLU A 23 15.87 -11.28 -19.39
N SER A 24 15.56 -11.12 -18.09
CA SER A 24 16.56 -10.92 -17.05
C SER A 24 17.31 -12.20 -16.65
N SER A 25 16.61 -13.30 -16.37
CA SER A 25 17.22 -14.50 -15.78
C SER A 25 17.72 -15.53 -16.79
N LEU A 26 17.02 -15.69 -17.91
CA LEU A 26 17.32 -16.73 -18.91
C LEU A 26 18.15 -16.19 -20.08
N LEU A 27 17.86 -14.96 -20.53
CA LEU A 27 18.56 -14.35 -21.67
C LEU A 27 19.74 -13.45 -21.27
N GLY A 28 19.82 -13.03 -20.01
CA GLY A 28 20.93 -12.22 -19.48
C GLY A 28 21.03 -10.81 -20.09
N LEU A 29 19.93 -10.26 -20.63
CA LEU A 29 19.93 -8.98 -21.36
C LEU A 29 20.05 -7.76 -20.43
N HIS A 30 19.91 -7.95 -19.12
CA HIS A 30 19.96 -6.88 -18.11
C HIS A 30 21.41 -6.47 -17.78
N ASN A 31 22.03 -5.70 -18.68
CA ASN A 31 23.35 -5.11 -18.47
C ASN A 31 23.36 -4.09 -17.31
N LYS A 32 24.54 -3.79 -16.74
CA LYS A 32 24.72 -2.77 -15.70
C LYS A 32 24.05 -1.42 -15.99
N PRO A 33 24.17 -0.80 -17.19
CA PRO A 33 23.45 0.43 -17.52
C PRO A 33 21.92 0.25 -17.47
N MET A 34 21.40 -0.87 -17.97
CA MET A 34 19.95 -1.19 -17.93
C MET A 34 19.45 -1.36 -16.49
N LEU A 35 20.23 -1.99 -15.60
CA LEU A 35 19.88 -2.06 -14.18
C LEU A 35 19.85 -0.69 -13.52
N LYS A 36 20.73 0.24 -13.92
CA LYS A 36 20.73 1.62 -13.42
C LYS A 36 19.48 2.37 -13.88
N THR A 37 19.07 2.22 -15.13
CA THR A 37 17.84 2.84 -15.65
C THR A 37 16.59 2.27 -14.99
N LEU A 38 16.50 0.95 -14.80
CA LEU A 38 15.39 0.31 -14.08
C LEU A 38 15.27 0.77 -12.62
N LYS A 39 16.40 0.99 -11.93
CA LYS A 39 16.39 1.55 -10.57
C LYS A 39 15.91 2.99 -10.55
N LEU A 40 16.36 3.82 -11.50
CA LEU A 40 15.90 5.20 -11.63
C LEU A 40 14.41 5.28 -11.95
N SER A 41 13.93 4.46 -12.90
CA SER A 41 12.52 4.46 -13.29
C SER A 41 11.61 4.03 -12.14
N PHE A 42 12.02 3.03 -11.35
CA PHE A 42 11.25 2.60 -10.18
C PHE A 42 11.26 3.67 -9.07
N ALA A 43 12.37 4.39 -8.87
CA ALA A 43 12.41 5.52 -7.94
C ALA A 43 11.49 6.66 -8.37
N LEU A 44 11.48 7.02 -9.66
CA LEU A 44 10.56 8.02 -10.21
C LEU A 44 9.09 7.59 -10.08
N PHE A 45 8.79 6.30 -10.30
CA PHE A 45 7.46 5.74 -10.07
C PHE A 45 7.02 5.88 -8.60
N ILE A 46 7.89 5.57 -7.63
CA ILE A 46 7.59 5.79 -6.20
C ILE A 46 7.35 7.28 -5.90
N ILE A 47 8.13 8.18 -6.51
CA ILE A 47 7.93 9.64 -6.34
C ILE A 47 6.57 10.07 -6.90
N SER A 48 6.13 9.54 -8.05
CA SER A 48 4.80 9.86 -8.57
C SER A 48 3.67 9.38 -7.66
N GLU A 49 3.80 8.20 -7.05
CA GLU A 49 2.83 7.70 -6.07
C GLU A 49 2.82 8.57 -4.79
N ALA A 50 3.99 9.00 -4.32
CA ALA A 50 4.08 9.91 -3.17
C ALA A 50 3.41 11.26 -3.43
N LEU A 51 3.51 11.79 -4.65
CA LEU A 51 2.81 13.01 -5.07
C LEU A 51 1.29 12.80 -5.13
N LEU A 52 0.83 11.63 -5.58
CA LEU A 52 -0.59 11.25 -5.53
C LEU A 52 -1.11 11.29 -4.09
N PHE A 53 -0.41 10.66 -3.13
CA PHE A 53 -0.79 10.74 -1.71
C PHE A 53 -0.74 12.17 -1.16
N THR A 54 0.24 12.98 -1.60
CA THR A 54 0.35 14.39 -1.18
C THR A 54 -0.90 15.20 -1.60
N SER A 55 -1.49 14.91 -2.76
CA SER A 55 -2.73 15.55 -3.20
C SER A 55 -3.94 15.18 -2.32
N MET A 56 -4.03 13.93 -1.87
CA MET A 56 -5.08 13.48 -0.94
C MET A 56 -4.90 14.13 0.44
N PHE A 57 -3.67 14.18 0.96
CA PHE A 57 -3.36 14.87 2.22
C PHE A 57 -3.63 16.38 2.13
N TRP A 58 -3.34 17.01 1.00
CA TRP A 58 -3.66 18.41 0.78
C TRP A 58 -5.17 18.65 0.88
N ASN A 59 -5.98 17.80 0.24
CA ASN A 59 -7.44 17.87 0.31
C ASN A 59 -7.95 17.67 1.75
N PHE A 60 -7.40 16.70 2.49
CA PHE A 60 -7.71 16.52 3.91
C PHE A 60 -7.38 17.76 4.74
N LEU A 61 -6.17 18.30 4.59
CA LEU A 61 -5.71 19.46 5.35
C LEU A 61 -6.56 20.71 5.04
N HIS A 62 -6.87 20.95 3.77
CA HIS A 62 -7.71 22.08 3.36
C HIS A 62 -9.09 22.03 4.03
N ASN A 63 -9.76 20.87 4.02
CA ASN A 63 -11.06 20.69 4.65
C ASN A 63 -11.00 20.69 6.19
N SER A 64 -9.90 20.23 6.77
CA SER A 64 -9.73 20.23 8.24
C SER A 64 -9.42 21.61 8.82
N LEU A 65 -8.69 22.46 8.09
CA LEU A 65 -8.28 23.80 8.52
C LEU A 65 -9.38 24.85 8.34
N SER A 66 -10.19 24.71 7.28
CA SER A 66 -11.33 25.59 6.99
C SER A 66 -12.57 24.76 6.66
N PRO A 67 -13.21 24.13 7.66
CA PRO A 67 -14.40 23.32 7.43
C PRO A 67 -15.54 24.18 6.88
N ALA A 68 -16.25 23.66 5.88
CA ALA A 68 -17.41 24.32 5.31
C ALA A 68 -18.49 24.56 6.38
N MET A 69 -19.18 25.70 6.29
CA MET A 69 -20.24 26.05 7.26
C MET A 69 -21.38 25.01 7.24
N ASP A 70 -21.63 24.39 6.08
CA ASP A 70 -22.62 23.34 5.87
C ASP A 70 -22.36 22.07 6.70
N LEU A 71 -21.12 21.87 7.15
CA LEU A 71 -20.69 20.76 8.00
C LEU A 71 -20.70 21.11 9.49
N GLY A 72 -21.24 22.27 9.87
CA GLY A 72 -21.32 22.74 11.24
C GLY A 72 -20.10 23.52 11.74
N SER A 73 -19.13 23.84 10.88
CA SER A 73 -17.89 24.58 11.19
C SER A 73 -16.92 23.90 12.16
N TYR A 74 -17.07 22.60 12.41
CA TYR A 74 -16.13 21.79 13.18
C TYR A 74 -15.63 20.61 12.34
N TRP A 75 -14.36 20.26 12.55
CA TRP A 75 -13.74 19.08 11.97
C TRP A 75 -13.28 18.17 13.12
N PRO A 76 -13.64 16.89 13.12
CA PRO A 76 -14.50 16.16 12.19
C PRO A 76 -16.01 16.42 12.40
N PRO A 77 -16.82 16.44 11.34
CA PRO A 77 -18.22 16.91 11.36
C PRO A 77 -19.22 15.99 12.09
N ASN A 78 -18.80 14.80 12.52
CA ASN A 78 -19.58 13.89 13.37
C ASN A 78 -18.61 13.07 14.24
N THR A 79 -18.66 13.22 15.56
CA THR A 79 -17.75 12.54 16.49
C THR A 79 -18.01 11.03 16.62
N THR A 80 -19.15 10.54 16.12
CA THR A 80 -19.55 9.13 16.18
C THR A 80 -18.92 8.25 15.08
N LEU A 81 -18.22 8.85 14.11
CA LEU A 81 -17.67 8.16 12.94
C LEU A 81 -16.20 7.74 13.09
N ILE A 82 -15.50 8.21 14.12
CA ILE A 82 -14.04 8.07 14.19
C ILE A 82 -13.67 6.84 15.00
N ALA A 83 -13.05 5.86 14.35
CA ALA A 83 -12.43 4.74 15.03
C ALA A 83 -11.37 5.26 16.02
N ASN A 84 -11.30 4.65 17.21
CA ASN A 84 -10.29 5.03 18.19
C ASN A 84 -8.88 4.80 17.59
N PRO A 85 -8.08 5.86 17.39
CA PRO A 85 -6.79 5.74 16.72
C PRO A 85 -5.80 4.86 17.48
N TYR A 86 -5.99 4.66 18.79
CA TYR A 86 -5.10 3.88 19.64
C TYR A 86 -5.36 2.37 19.63
N LEU A 87 -6.43 1.90 18.97
CA LEU A 87 -6.80 0.49 18.94
C LEU A 87 -6.34 -0.22 17.67
N LEU A 88 -7.21 -0.33 16.67
CA LEU A 88 -6.92 -1.05 15.43
C LEU A 88 -5.81 -0.38 14.60
N PRO A 89 -5.80 0.97 14.43
CA PRO A 89 -4.76 1.63 13.64
C PRO A 89 -3.35 1.46 14.20
N THR A 90 -3.15 1.55 15.53
CA THR A 90 -1.83 1.31 16.14
C THR A 90 -1.37 -0.12 15.92
N TYR A 91 -2.27 -1.11 16.04
CA TYR A 91 -1.94 -2.50 15.73
C TYR A 91 -1.49 -2.67 14.28
N GLY A 92 -2.16 -1.99 13.33
CA GLY A 92 -1.76 -1.95 11.92
C GLY A 92 -0.36 -1.38 11.71
N THR A 93 -0.02 -0.29 12.38
CA THR A 93 1.33 0.29 12.30
C THR A 93 2.42 -0.66 12.84
N ILE A 94 2.14 -1.39 13.93
CA ILE A 94 3.06 -2.40 14.48
C ILE A 94 3.25 -3.56 13.49
N LEU A 95 2.19 -4.01 12.81
CA LEU A 95 2.28 -5.04 11.78
C LEU A 95 3.15 -4.60 10.59
N LEU A 96 2.93 -3.39 10.07
CA LEU A 96 3.75 -2.84 8.98
C LEU A 96 5.21 -2.68 9.40
N LEU A 97 5.47 -2.11 10.58
CA LEU A 97 6.83 -1.91 11.09
C LEU A 97 7.55 -3.25 11.30
N SER A 98 6.89 -4.24 11.90
CA SER A 98 7.47 -5.57 12.08
C SER A 98 7.73 -6.28 10.75
N SER A 99 6.85 -6.13 9.75
CA SER A 99 7.09 -6.67 8.41
C SER A 99 8.33 -6.05 7.75
N SER A 100 8.56 -4.75 7.92
CA SER A 100 9.77 -4.08 7.40
C SER A 100 11.06 -4.62 8.04
N MET A 101 11.01 -4.97 9.34
CA MET A 101 12.13 -5.58 10.05
C MET A 101 12.46 -6.99 9.52
N PHE A 102 11.44 -7.81 9.23
CA PHE A 102 11.68 -9.14 8.65
C PHE A 102 12.18 -9.05 7.21
N LEU A 103 11.74 -8.05 6.43
CA LEU A 103 12.20 -7.83 5.07
C LEU A 103 13.66 -7.37 5.03
N THR A 104 14.05 -6.44 5.90
CA THR A 104 15.45 -5.99 6.03
C THR A 104 16.36 -7.15 6.47
N LYS A 105 15.89 -8.02 7.37
CA LYS A 105 16.61 -9.25 7.73
C LYS A 105 16.75 -10.22 6.56
N ALA A 106 15.70 -10.38 5.74
CA ALA A 106 15.75 -11.19 4.53
C ALA A 106 16.77 -10.64 3.51
N HIS A 107 16.75 -9.32 3.27
CA HIS A 107 17.69 -8.64 2.39
C HIS A 107 19.14 -8.81 2.87
N HIS A 108 19.40 -8.58 4.16
CA HIS A 108 20.72 -8.77 4.76
C HIS A 108 21.21 -10.23 4.67
N SER A 109 20.31 -11.21 4.82
CA SER A 109 20.69 -12.60 4.58
C SER A 109 21.05 -12.88 3.12
N MET A 110 20.38 -12.25 2.15
CA MET A 110 20.69 -12.41 0.74
C MET A 110 22.06 -11.84 0.35
N THR A 111 22.53 -10.78 1.02
CA THR A 111 23.87 -10.22 0.78
C THR A 111 24.99 -11.06 1.39
N ILE A 112 24.70 -11.85 2.42
CA ILE A 112 25.66 -12.77 3.06
C ILE A 112 25.63 -14.12 2.34
N LYS A 113 26.68 -14.41 1.57
CA LYS A 113 26.82 -15.63 0.74
C LYS A 113 26.70 -16.96 1.51
N THR A 114 26.90 -16.97 2.83
CA THR A 114 26.90 -18.19 3.66
C THR A 114 25.52 -18.55 4.23
N THR A 115 24.50 -17.71 4.04
CA THR A 115 23.18 -18.00 4.62
C THR A 115 22.42 -19.05 3.81
N LYS A 116 21.73 -19.95 4.52
CA LYS A 116 20.86 -20.93 3.88
C LYS A 116 19.68 -20.21 3.21
N THR A 117 19.39 -20.57 1.96
CA THR A 117 18.22 -20.08 1.20
C THR A 117 16.91 -20.28 1.97
N SER A 118 16.83 -21.32 2.79
CA SER A 118 15.68 -21.58 3.67
C SER A 118 15.45 -20.46 4.70
N ASN A 119 16.47 -19.75 5.16
CA ASN A 119 16.31 -18.63 6.09
C ASN A 119 15.76 -17.38 5.37
N ILE A 120 16.21 -17.13 4.14
CA ILE A 120 15.69 -16.04 3.29
C ILE A 120 14.19 -16.26 3.05
N ASN A 121 13.82 -17.46 2.57
CA ASN A 121 12.43 -17.81 2.28
C ASN A 121 11.55 -17.74 3.54
N LYS A 122 12.05 -18.17 4.71
CA LYS A 122 11.31 -18.06 5.98
C LYS A 122 11.02 -16.61 6.35
N ASN A 123 11.99 -15.70 6.20
CA ASN A 123 11.78 -14.30 6.53
C ASN A 123 10.84 -13.62 5.53
N ILE A 124 10.96 -13.91 4.23
CA ILE A 124 10.02 -13.43 3.20
C ILE A 124 8.59 -13.95 3.48
N LEU A 125 8.44 -15.24 3.84
CA LEU A 125 7.14 -15.81 4.20
C LEU A 125 6.52 -15.05 5.38
N LYS A 126 7.31 -14.76 6.43
CA LYS A 126 6.84 -13.96 7.58
C LYS A 126 6.38 -12.58 7.16
N THR A 127 7.10 -11.91 6.25
CA THR A 127 6.67 -10.59 5.74
C THR A 127 5.33 -10.65 5.02
N ILE A 128 5.11 -11.69 4.20
CA ILE A 128 3.85 -11.87 3.48
C ILE A 128 2.70 -12.15 4.46
N ILE A 129 2.92 -13.02 5.45
CA ILE A 129 1.92 -13.33 6.48
C ILE A 129 1.52 -12.07 7.26
N LEU A 130 2.49 -11.26 7.69
CA LEU A 130 2.21 -10.00 8.39
C LEU A 130 1.45 -9.00 7.51
N GLY A 131 1.75 -8.93 6.21
CA GLY A 131 1.00 -8.12 5.26
C GLY A 131 -0.44 -8.60 5.08
N LEU A 132 -0.67 -9.92 5.02
CA LEU A 132 -2.02 -10.48 4.96
C LEU A 132 -2.82 -10.20 6.26
N LEU A 133 -2.18 -10.30 7.42
CA LEU A 133 -2.79 -9.94 8.70
C LEU A 133 -3.16 -8.45 8.76
N PHE A 134 -2.32 -7.58 8.18
CA PHE A 134 -2.64 -6.15 8.06
C PHE A 134 -3.87 -5.91 7.18
N LEU A 135 -3.97 -6.59 6.03
CA LEU A 135 -5.13 -6.49 5.13
C LEU A 135 -6.42 -7.01 5.78
N ASP A 136 -6.35 -8.12 6.51
CA ASP A 136 -7.50 -8.66 7.25
C ASP A 136 -7.97 -7.67 8.32
N MET A 137 -7.04 -7.11 9.09
CA MET A 137 -7.36 -6.07 10.07
C MET A 137 -7.99 -4.84 9.41
N GLN A 138 -7.43 -4.36 8.30
CA GLN A 138 -7.97 -3.22 7.57
C GLN A 138 -9.41 -3.50 7.09
N MET A 139 -9.69 -4.73 6.64
CA MET A 139 -11.05 -5.15 6.29
C MET A 139 -11.99 -5.10 7.50
N THR A 140 -11.54 -5.54 8.67
CA THR A 140 -12.36 -5.44 9.90
C THR A 140 -12.66 -3.99 10.27
N GLU A 141 -11.69 -3.07 10.15
CA GLU A 141 -11.89 -1.64 10.39
C GLU A 141 -12.90 -1.04 9.39
N TYR A 142 -12.78 -1.40 8.11
CA TYR A 142 -13.74 -0.98 7.08
C TYR A 142 -15.17 -1.47 7.36
N THR A 143 -15.32 -2.71 7.82
CA THR A 143 -16.66 -3.25 8.17
C THR A 143 -17.21 -2.68 9.48
N GLN A 144 -16.37 -2.31 10.44
CA GLN A 144 -16.83 -1.68 11.69
C GLN A 144 -17.24 -0.22 11.45
N SER A 145 -16.62 0.45 10.48
CA SER A 145 -16.95 1.81 10.05
C SER A 145 -18.10 1.88 9.03
N ASN A 146 -19.00 0.88 8.99
CA ASN A 146 -20.14 0.78 8.06
C ASN A 146 -20.96 2.07 7.91
N PHE A 147 -21.14 2.86 8.97
CA PHE A 147 -21.86 4.14 8.92
C PHE A 147 -21.10 5.23 8.13
N ALA A 148 -19.76 5.22 8.19
CA ALA A 148 -18.92 6.10 7.39
C ALA A 148 -18.94 5.68 5.91
N MET A 149 -18.83 4.38 5.62
CA MET A 149 -18.78 3.88 4.24
C MET A 149 -20.10 4.07 3.48
N THR A 150 -21.25 4.00 4.17
CA THR A 150 -22.58 4.25 3.58
C THR A 150 -22.85 5.73 3.29
N THR A 151 -22.17 6.64 4.01
CA THR A 151 -22.28 8.10 3.84
C THR A 151 -21.10 8.70 3.05
N PHE A 152 -20.35 7.88 2.30
CA PHE A 152 -19.20 8.31 1.48
C PHE A 152 -19.54 9.46 0.52
N ASN A 153 -20.74 9.43 -0.08
CA ASN A 153 -21.21 10.48 -0.99
C ASN A 153 -21.81 11.70 -0.28
N GLU A 154 -22.06 11.61 1.02
CA GLU A 154 -22.81 12.62 1.77
C GLU A 154 -21.90 13.54 2.60
N SER A 155 -20.69 13.08 2.94
CA SER A 155 -19.75 13.87 3.74
C SER A 155 -18.37 13.95 3.10
N SER A 156 -17.83 15.17 3.03
CA SER A 156 -16.44 15.40 2.58
C SER A 156 -15.45 14.64 3.46
N PHE A 157 -15.72 14.51 4.76
CA PHE A 157 -14.90 13.72 5.69
C PHE A 157 -14.81 12.25 5.28
N SER A 158 -15.95 11.56 5.06
CA SER A 158 -15.94 10.16 4.64
C SER A 158 -15.28 9.98 3.28
N SER A 159 -15.56 10.89 2.33
CA SER A 159 -14.99 10.84 0.98
C SER A 159 -13.45 10.95 0.92
N ILE A 160 -12.85 11.62 1.90
CA ILE A 160 -11.40 11.82 1.99
C ILE A 160 -10.74 10.70 2.79
N PHE A 161 -11.46 10.08 3.72
CA PHE A 161 -10.95 9.04 4.59
C PHE A 161 -10.86 7.66 3.90
N PHE A 162 -11.79 7.35 3.00
CA PHE A 162 -11.82 6.10 2.21
C PHE A 162 -11.18 6.27 0.83
#